data_AF-A0A2G6T3W5-F1
#
_entry.id   AF-A0A2G6T3W5-F1
#
_cell.length_a   1.000
_cell.length_b   1.000
_cell.length_c   1.000
_cell.angle_alpha   90.00
_cell.angle_beta   90.00
_cell.angle_gamma   90.00
#
_symmetry.space_group_name_H-M   'P 1'
#
loop_
_entity.id
_entity.type
_entity.pdbx_description
1 polymer ?
#
loop_
_entity_poly.entity_id
_entity_poly.type
_entity_poly.pdbx_seq_one_letter_code
_entity_poly.pdbx_strand_id
1 'polypeptide(L)'
;MQSSSAFHVAHPRSLRAAIPVDYLRCAVPTHMGGLGGGPEELGLLMRSLCAQSLSAGVLFWCQRTAIEFLVQSFNAALREHLLPDLLSFQRAATTPLSLDAPALTAQDGALGLRLSGWVQSVANAQADGVSLIVPVHMPAPTPGSAGWAVLQSEEDGVHLEPGTLLPHLHNTCPARVRVDQAFFRADEWLGDSRLLQQTEPVRLALGVLYQSLIAAPETLL
;
A
#
# COMPACT_ATOMS: atom_id res chain seq x y z
N MET A 1 -17.40 38.63 -17.93
CA MET A 1 -17.40 38.32 -16.49
C MET A 1 -17.66 36.84 -16.33
N GLN A 2 -16.77 36.19 -15.58
CA GLN A 2 -16.82 34.82 -15.02
C GLN A 2 -16.78 33.64 -16.00
N SER A 3 -15.54 33.23 -16.30
CA SER A 3 -15.18 31.86 -16.68
C SER A 3 -15.44 30.92 -15.50
N SER A 4 -16.29 29.92 -15.68
CA SER A 4 -16.45 28.81 -14.75
C SER A 4 -15.31 27.82 -14.98
N SER A 5 -14.35 27.77 -14.05
CA SER A 5 -13.34 26.71 -14.01
C SER A 5 -14.00 25.46 -13.45
N ALA A 6 -14.35 24.53 -14.34
CA ALA A 6 -14.81 23.21 -13.94
C ALA A 6 -13.63 22.48 -13.29
N PHE A 7 -13.68 22.27 -11.97
CA PHE A 7 -12.85 21.28 -11.29
C PHE A 7 -13.13 19.92 -11.94
N HIS A 8 -12.24 19.48 -12.82
CA HIS A 8 -12.31 18.16 -13.40
C HIS A 8 -12.04 17.15 -12.28
N VAL A 9 -13.10 16.53 -11.74
CA VAL A 9 -12.96 15.42 -10.80
C VAL A 9 -12.30 14.29 -11.58
N ALA A 10 -10.98 14.16 -11.48
CA ALA A 10 -10.27 13.05 -12.07
C ALA A 10 -10.79 11.76 -11.41
N HIS A 11 -11.45 10.90 -12.19
CA HIS A 11 -11.83 9.59 -11.70
C HIS A 11 -10.56 8.81 -11.29
N PRO A 12 -10.61 7.96 -10.25
CA PRO A 12 -9.44 7.23 -9.75
C PRO A 12 -8.68 6.43 -10.83
N ARG A 13 -9.41 5.87 -11.81
CA ARG A 13 -8.81 5.21 -12.99
C ARG A 13 -7.94 6.15 -13.84
N SER A 14 -8.36 7.42 -13.96
CA SER A 14 -7.59 8.46 -14.68
C SER A 14 -6.31 8.84 -13.94
N LEU A 15 -6.29 8.75 -12.60
CA LEU A 15 -5.10 9.06 -11.81
C LEU A 15 -4.04 7.97 -11.93
N ARG A 16 -4.44 6.69 -11.96
CA ARG A 16 -3.53 5.57 -12.24
C ARG A 16 -2.94 5.64 -13.64
N ALA A 17 -3.75 6.00 -14.62
CA ALA A 17 -3.30 6.16 -16.00
C ALA A 17 -2.22 7.26 -16.16
N ALA A 18 -2.12 8.19 -15.20
CA ALA A 18 -1.06 9.19 -15.16
C ALA A 18 0.28 8.66 -14.63
N ILE A 19 0.32 7.44 -14.09
CA ILE A 19 1.54 6.79 -13.58
C ILE A 19 2.02 5.79 -14.63
N PRO A 20 3.17 6.01 -15.29
CA PRO A 20 3.71 5.04 -16.24
C PRO A 20 4.00 3.71 -15.54
N VAL A 21 3.58 2.60 -16.15
CA VAL A 21 3.75 1.24 -15.60
C VAL A 21 5.22 0.94 -15.28
N ASP A 22 6.15 1.38 -16.13
CA ASP A 22 7.58 1.18 -15.91
C ASP A 22 8.11 1.86 -14.63
N TYR A 23 7.41 2.88 -14.10
CA TYR A 23 7.79 3.48 -12.82
C TYR A 23 7.63 2.47 -11.67
N LEU A 24 6.64 1.57 -11.73
CA LEU A 24 6.46 0.52 -10.73
C LEU A 24 7.54 -0.56 -10.81
N ARG A 25 8.15 -0.72 -12.00
CA ARG A 25 9.19 -1.72 -12.28
C ARG A 25 10.59 -1.22 -11.95
N CYS A 26 10.76 0.08 -11.74
CA CYS A 26 12.00 0.69 -11.28
C CYS A 26 12.41 0.15 -9.89
N ALA A 27 13.71 -0.13 -9.74
CA ALA A 27 14.33 -0.73 -8.55
C ALA A 27 13.79 -2.12 -8.17
N VAL A 28 13.02 -2.77 -9.04
CA VAL A 28 12.60 -4.17 -8.88
C VAL A 28 13.60 -5.05 -9.65
N PRO A 29 14.10 -6.16 -9.09
CA PRO A 29 15.01 -7.05 -9.80
C PRO A 29 14.43 -7.55 -11.14
N THR A 30 15.28 -7.63 -12.17
CA THR A 30 14.85 -8.03 -13.52
C THR A 30 14.26 -9.44 -13.58
N HIS A 31 14.81 -10.37 -12.80
CA HIS A 31 14.28 -11.74 -12.68
C HIS A 31 12.92 -11.82 -11.97
N MET A 32 12.46 -10.72 -11.35
CA MET A 32 11.13 -10.57 -10.74
C MET A 32 10.19 -9.70 -11.61
N GLY A 33 10.53 -9.47 -12.89
CA GLY A 33 9.72 -8.66 -13.82
C GLY A 33 10.02 -7.16 -13.78
N GLY A 34 10.97 -6.72 -12.97
CA GLY A 34 11.40 -5.33 -12.87
C GLY A 34 12.35 -4.86 -13.96
N LEU A 35 12.84 -3.63 -13.83
CA LEU A 35 13.84 -3.00 -14.71
C LEU A 35 15.25 -2.98 -14.09
N GLY A 36 15.42 -3.46 -12.86
CA GLY A 36 16.64 -3.28 -12.08
C GLY A 36 16.80 -1.82 -11.61
N GLY A 37 18.05 -1.40 -11.42
CA GLY A 37 18.39 -0.07 -10.90
C GLY A 37 18.37 0.01 -9.37
N GLY A 38 18.55 1.22 -8.85
CA GLY A 38 18.60 1.50 -7.43
C GLY A 38 17.47 2.43 -6.96
N PRO A 39 17.22 2.52 -5.63
CA PRO A 39 16.19 3.39 -5.06
C PRO A 39 16.32 4.87 -5.45
N GLU A 40 17.53 5.36 -5.73
CA GLU A 40 17.77 6.75 -6.12
C GLU A 40 16.98 7.20 -7.36
N GLU A 41 16.82 6.30 -8.34
CA GLU A 41 16.01 6.54 -9.54
C GLU A 41 14.54 6.69 -9.16
N LEU A 42 14.06 5.85 -8.26
CA LEU A 42 12.69 5.87 -7.77
C LEU A 42 12.34 7.20 -7.10
N GLY A 43 13.28 7.80 -6.38
CA GLY A 43 13.10 9.12 -5.78
C GLY A 43 12.98 10.26 -6.79
N LEU A 44 13.64 10.16 -7.94
CA LEU A 44 13.46 11.11 -9.05
C LEU A 44 12.05 10.99 -9.65
N LEU A 45 11.57 9.76 -9.86
CA LEU A 45 10.23 9.49 -10.37
C LEU A 45 9.15 10.02 -9.41
N MET A 46 9.31 9.79 -8.11
CA MET A 46 8.39 10.29 -7.09
C MET A 46 8.30 11.82 -7.09
N ARG A 47 9.45 12.53 -7.15
CA ARG A 47 9.45 14.00 -7.24
C ARG A 47 8.75 14.50 -8.50
N SER A 48 9.00 13.85 -9.64
CA SER A 48 8.36 14.18 -10.92
C SER A 48 6.84 14.02 -10.85
N LEU A 49 6.36 12.91 -10.27
CA LEU A 49 4.93 12.67 -10.07
C LEU A 49 4.32 13.71 -9.13
N CYS A 50 4.92 13.97 -7.97
CA CYS A 50 4.41 14.94 -7.01
C CYS A 50 4.35 16.37 -7.57
N ALA A 51 5.29 16.74 -8.45
CA ALA A 51 5.27 18.04 -9.12
C ALA A 51 4.10 18.18 -10.12
N GLN A 52 3.63 17.07 -10.68
CA GLN A 52 2.49 17.05 -11.60
C GLN A 52 1.15 16.86 -10.88
N SER A 53 1.12 15.95 -9.91
CA SER A 53 -0.04 15.60 -9.11
C SER A 53 0.39 14.90 -7.82
N LEU A 54 0.18 15.57 -6.68
CA LEU A 54 0.44 14.97 -5.38
C LEU A 54 -0.35 13.66 -5.18
N SER A 55 -1.61 13.60 -5.67
CA SER A 55 -2.42 12.39 -5.60
C SER A 55 -1.81 11.23 -6.39
N ALA A 56 -1.20 11.48 -7.55
CA ALA A 56 -0.50 10.45 -8.31
C ALA A 56 0.74 9.94 -7.55
N GLY A 57 1.47 10.85 -6.91
CA GLY A 57 2.57 10.50 -6.00
C GLY A 57 2.11 9.60 -4.84
N VAL A 58 0.95 9.90 -4.22
CA VAL A 58 0.39 9.07 -3.15
C VAL A 58 -0.01 7.68 -3.64
N LEU A 59 -0.68 7.57 -4.79
CA LEU A 59 -1.01 6.26 -5.37
C LEU A 59 0.25 5.46 -5.72
N PHE A 60 1.25 6.12 -6.31
CA PHE A 60 2.53 5.51 -6.64
C PHE A 60 3.25 5.00 -5.40
N TRP A 61 3.29 5.79 -4.33
CA TRP A 61 3.88 5.39 -3.05
C TRP A 61 3.19 4.15 -2.48
N CYS A 62 1.84 4.11 -2.47
CA CYS A 62 1.09 2.98 -1.93
C CYS A 62 1.39 1.70 -2.71
N GLN A 63 1.29 1.76 -4.04
CA GLN A 63 1.53 0.63 -4.91
C GLN A 63 2.98 0.15 -4.81
N ARG A 64 3.95 1.06 -4.93
CA ARG A 64 5.37 0.69 -4.98
C ARG A 64 5.91 0.23 -3.62
N THR A 65 5.41 0.79 -2.51
CA THR A 65 5.74 0.29 -1.17
C THR A 65 5.21 -1.13 -0.99
N ALA A 66 3.96 -1.40 -1.38
CA ALA A 66 3.39 -2.74 -1.32
C ALA A 66 4.15 -3.76 -2.19
N ILE A 67 4.57 -3.36 -3.39
CA ILE A 67 5.46 -4.15 -4.25
C ILE A 67 6.78 -4.47 -3.52
N GLU A 68 7.36 -3.50 -2.82
CA GLU A 68 8.63 -3.72 -2.12
C GLU A 68 8.53 -4.78 -1.02
N PHE A 69 7.42 -4.80 -0.29
CA PHE A 69 7.17 -5.85 0.69
C PHE A 69 7.19 -7.25 0.06
N LEU A 70 6.64 -7.43 -1.15
CA LEU A 70 6.69 -8.71 -1.86
C LEU A 70 8.09 -9.03 -2.37
N VAL A 71 8.81 -8.03 -2.91
CA VAL A 71 10.19 -8.17 -3.40
C VAL A 71 11.11 -8.67 -2.28
N GLN A 72 11.00 -8.07 -1.08
CA GLN A 72 11.82 -8.42 0.08
C GLN A 72 11.32 -9.64 0.86
N SER A 73 10.06 -10.07 0.61
CA SER A 73 9.47 -11.21 1.29
C SER A 73 10.23 -12.51 1.01
N PHE A 74 10.29 -13.38 2.02
CA PHE A 74 10.78 -14.75 1.82
C PHE A 74 9.78 -15.64 1.07
N ASN A 75 8.50 -15.24 1.00
CA ASN A 75 7.43 -16.01 0.40
C ASN A 75 7.44 -15.88 -1.13
N ALA A 76 8.27 -16.70 -1.78
CA ALA A 76 8.45 -16.67 -3.23
C ALA A 76 7.16 -16.99 -4.00
N ALA A 77 6.35 -17.95 -3.52
CA ALA A 77 5.11 -18.34 -4.19
C ALA A 77 4.10 -17.18 -4.23
N LEU A 78 3.90 -16.50 -3.09
CA LEU A 78 2.99 -15.36 -3.03
C LEU A 78 3.52 -14.16 -3.84
N ARG A 79 4.83 -13.90 -3.80
CA ARG A 79 5.47 -12.89 -4.66
C ARG A 79 5.23 -13.19 -6.14
N GLU A 80 5.54 -14.40 -6.60
CA GLU A 80 5.39 -14.79 -8.00
C GLU A 80 3.93 -14.74 -8.47
N HIS A 81 2.99 -15.03 -7.57
CA HIS A 81 1.56 -14.95 -7.86
C HIS A 81 1.07 -13.50 -8.02
N LEU A 82 1.41 -12.60 -7.09
CA LEU A 82 0.83 -11.25 -7.06
C LEU A 82 1.63 -10.21 -7.86
N LEU A 83 2.96 -10.33 -7.86
CA LEU A 83 3.84 -9.29 -8.38
C LEU A 83 3.57 -8.91 -9.86
N PRO A 84 3.26 -9.85 -10.78
CA PRO A 84 2.95 -9.49 -12.17
C PRO A 84 1.78 -8.51 -12.32
N ASP A 85 0.68 -8.75 -11.59
CA ASP A 85 -0.53 -7.91 -11.64
C ASP A 85 -0.31 -6.57 -10.95
N LEU A 86 0.51 -6.55 -9.89
CA LEU A 86 0.85 -5.31 -9.20
C LEU A 86 1.79 -4.43 -10.01
N LEU A 87 2.78 -5.01 -10.69
CA LEU A 87 3.74 -4.29 -11.55
C LEU A 87 3.07 -3.70 -12.78
N SER A 88 1.97 -4.29 -13.25
CA SER A 88 1.21 -3.86 -14.43
C SER A 88 -0.01 -3.00 -14.10
N PHE A 89 -0.22 -2.67 -12.82
CA PHE A 89 -1.42 -1.99 -12.31
C PHE A 89 -2.76 -2.72 -12.60
N GLN A 90 -2.74 -3.99 -13.01
CA GLN A 90 -3.96 -4.79 -13.17
C GLN A 90 -4.67 -4.98 -11.83
N ARG A 91 -3.90 -4.99 -10.73
CA ARG A 91 -4.45 -5.01 -9.37
C ARG A 91 -3.88 -3.86 -8.53
N ALA A 92 -4.78 -3.25 -7.75
CA ALA A 92 -4.39 -2.28 -6.74
C ALA A 92 -3.60 -2.96 -5.62
N ALA A 93 -2.59 -2.27 -5.08
CA ALA A 93 -2.01 -2.63 -3.80
C ALA A 93 -1.81 -1.42 -2.91
N THR A 94 -1.89 -1.66 -1.61
CA THR A 94 -1.66 -0.64 -0.61
C THR A 94 -1.14 -1.23 0.70
N THR A 95 -0.73 -0.33 1.57
CA THR A 95 -0.22 -0.58 2.92
C THR A 95 -0.61 0.62 3.80
N PRO A 96 -0.65 0.50 5.14
CA PRO A 96 -0.94 1.64 5.99
C PRO A 96 -0.01 2.84 5.72
N LEU A 97 -0.54 4.06 5.69
CA LEU A 97 0.28 5.27 5.51
C LEU A 97 1.24 5.48 6.70
N SER A 98 0.84 5.04 7.89
CA SER A 98 1.71 4.92 9.06
C SER A 98 2.03 3.44 9.27
N LEU A 99 3.28 3.05 9.02
CA LEU A 99 3.73 1.66 9.18
C LEU A 99 4.06 1.30 10.64
N ASP A 100 4.05 2.29 11.54
CA ASP A 100 4.19 2.11 13.00
C ASP A 100 2.81 1.98 13.68
N ALA A 101 1.72 1.99 12.90
CA ALA A 101 0.34 1.89 13.38
C ALA A 101 0.03 0.51 14.00
N PRO A 102 -1.01 0.42 14.86
CA PRO A 102 -1.37 -0.84 15.51
C PRO A 102 -1.65 -1.94 14.48
N ALA A 103 -1.05 -3.10 14.71
CA ALA A 103 -1.22 -4.30 13.89
C ALA A 103 -2.58 -4.96 14.10
N LEU A 104 -3.06 -5.64 13.05
CA LEU A 104 -4.12 -6.64 13.20
C LEU A 104 -3.65 -7.73 14.16
N THR A 105 -4.58 -8.35 14.89
CA THR A 105 -4.25 -9.45 15.79
C THR A 105 -4.75 -10.76 15.21
N ALA A 106 -3.88 -11.76 15.15
CA ALA A 106 -4.24 -13.14 14.85
C ALA A 106 -4.65 -13.87 16.13
N GLN A 107 -5.73 -14.64 16.05
CA GLN A 107 -6.28 -15.44 17.14
C GLN A 107 -6.55 -16.86 16.65
N ASP A 108 -6.39 -17.85 17.53
CA ASP A 108 -6.73 -19.23 17.21
C ASP A 108 -8.25 -19.38 17.03
N GLY A 109 -8.65 -19.86 15.86
CA GLY A 109 -10.03 -20.22 15.54
C GLY A 109 -10.17 -21.72 15.25
N ALA A 110 -11.42 -22.18 15.17
CA ALA A 110 -11.75 -23.61 15.00
C ALA A 110 -11.15 -24.26 13.74
N LEU A 111 -10.85 -23.45 12.71
CA LEU A 111 -10.33 -23.92 11.41
C LEU A 111 -8.95 -23.33 11.06
N GLY A 112 -8.29 -22.69 12.01
CA GLY A 112 -7.03 -21.97 11.80
C GLY A 112 -7.10 -20.54 12.34
N LEU A 113 -6.06 -19.75 12.05
CA LEU A 113 -5.94 -18.39 12.56
C LEU A 113 -7.00 -17.46 11.94
N ARG A 114 -7.45 -16.52 12.77
CA ARG A 114 -8.40 -15.47 12.40
C ARG A 114 -7.81 -14.11 12.70
N LEU A 115 -7.85 -13.20 11.74
CA LEU A 115 -7.41 -11.82 11.93
C LEU A 115 -8.56 -10.95 12.37
N SER A 116 -8.27 -10.01 13.26
CA SER A 116 -9.22 -8.96 13.63
C SER A 116 -8.50 -7.67 13.98
N GLY A 117 -9.16 -6.55 13.72
CA GLY A 117 -8.63 -5.23 14.05
C GLY A 117 -8.95 -4.19 12.99
N TRP A 118 -8.16 -3.13 13.00
CA TRP A 118 -8.36 -1.98 12.14
C TRP A 118 -7.04 -1.48 11.55
N VAL A 119 -7.08 -1.14 10.27
CA VAL A 119 -6.07 -0.31 9.62
C VAL A 119 -6.67 1.07 9.37
N GLN A 120 -6.12 2.09 10.04
CA GLN A 120 -6.75 3.41 10.14
C GLN A 120 -6.61 4.30 8.91
N SER A 121 -5.55 4.13 8.12
CA SER A 121 -5.30 5.04 7.00
C SER A 121 -4.58 4.31 5.89
N VAL A 122 -5.31 3.97 4.84
CA VAL A 122 -4.74 3.56 3.54
C VAL A 122 -5.21 4.52 2.45
N ALA A 123 -4.46 4.60 1.37
CA ALA A 123 -4.92 5.13 0.10
C ALA A 123 -4.85 4.03 -0.96
N ASN A 124 -5.22 4.33 -2.20
CA ASN A 124 -5.27 3.39 -3.32
C ASN A 124 -6.23 2.20 -3.11
N ALA A 125 -7.21 2.32 -2.21
CA ALA A 125 -8.19 1.28 -1.93
C ALA A 125 -9.31 1.29 -2.98
N GLN A 126 -9.04 0.76 -4.17
CA GLN A 126 -9.99 0.80 -5.27
C GLN A 126 -11.18 -0.13 -5.05
N ALA A 127 -12.32 0.27 -5.61
CA ALA A 127 -13.55 -0.49 -5.53
C ALA A 127 -13.54 -1.79 -6.36
N ASP A 128 -12.65 -1.92 -7.35
CA ASP A 128 -12.50 -3.12 -8.18
C ASP A 128 -11.55 -4.17 -7.58
N GLY A 129 -11.06 -3.94 -6.35
CA GLY A 129 -10.25 -4.88 -5.59
C GLY A 129 -8.85 -4.35 -5.28
N VAL A 130 -8.33 -4.72 -4.11
CA VAL A 130 -7.01 -4.31 -3.63
C VAL A 130 -6.33 -5.36 -2.76
N SER A 131 -5.04 -5.58 -3.02
CA SER A 131 -4.13 -6.33 -2.14
C SER A 131 -3.64 -5.42 -1.01
N LEU A 132 -3.88 -5.85 0.22
CA LEU A 132 -3.57 -5.11 1.44
C LEU A 132 -2.34 -5.72 2.12
N ILE A 133 -1.24 -4.99 2.15
CA ILE A 133 -0.05 -5.37 2.91
C ILE A 133 -0.17 -4.80 4.32
N VAL A 134 -0.43 -5.65 5.30
CA VAL A 134 -0.85 -5.23 6.65
C VAL A 134 0.04 -5.81 7.75
N PRO A 135 0.33 -5.03 8.81
CA PRO A 135 1.02 -5.53 9.97
C PRO A 135 0.11 -6.44 10.79
N VAL A 136 0.66 -7.57 11.26
CA VAL A 136 -0.06 -8.60 12.02
C VAL A 136 0.76 -9.02 13.25
N HIS A 137 0.08 -9.13 14.39
CA HIS A 137 0.59 -9.75 15.61
C HIS A 137 0.09 -11.18 15.74
N MET A 138 1.01 -12.14 15.87
CA MET A 138 0.69 -13.56 16.00
C MET A 138 0.46 -13.99 17.47
N PRO A 139 -0.38 -15.02 17.72
CA PRO A 139 -0.55 -15.60 19.05
C PRO A 139 0.68 -16.42 19.49
N ALA A 140 0.75 -16.79 20.78
CA ALA A 140 1.82 -17.62 21.36
C ALA A 140 1.91 -19.02 20.69
N PRO A 141 3.07 -19.72 20.66
CA PRO A 141 4.26 -19.62 21.52
C PRO A 141 5.31 -18.59 21.09
N THR A 142 5.06 -17.84 20.01
CA THR A 142 5.78 -16.60 19.69
C THR A 142 4.92 -15.36 20.01
N PRO A 143 4.48 -15.17 21.27
CA PRO A 143 3.70 -13.99 21.63
C PRO A 143 4.53 -12.74 21.35
N GLY A 144 3.97 -11.80 20.59
CA GLY A 144 4.65 -10.56 20.20
C GLY A 144 5.49 -10.66 18.93
N SER A 145 5.49 -11.79 18.21
CA SER A 145 6.05 -11.79 16.85
C SER A 145 5.14 -10.98 15.92
N ALA A 146 5.56 -9.75 15.68
CA ALA A 146 4.99 -8.89 14.65
C ALA A 146 5.59 -9.26 13.29
N GLY A 147 4.78 -9.11 12.26
CA GLY A 147 5.23 -9.23 10.89
C GLY A 147 4.17 -8.71 9.94
N TRP A 148 4.22 -9.17 8.71
CA TRP A 148 3.42 -8.64 7.61
C TRP A 148 2.71 -9.76 6.87
N ALA A 149 1.48 -9.48 6.46
CA ALA A 149 0.67 -10.38 5.67
C ALA A 149 0.05 -9.65 4.47
N VAL A 150 -0.40 -10.43 3.49
CA VAL A 150 -1.29 -9.94 2.44
C VAL A 150 -2.72 -10.36 2.76
N LEU A 151 -3.66 -9.43 2.67
CA LEU A 151 -5.10 -9.72 2.61
C LEU A 151 -5.67 -9.20 1.31
N GLN A 152 -6.62 -9.92 0.73
CA GLN A 152 -7.40 -9.43 -0.39
C GLN A 152 -8.68 -8.76 0.13
N SER A 153 -9.04 -7.62 -0.46
CA SER A 153 -10.29 -6.91 -0.13
C SER A 153 -11.57 -7.73 -0.30
N GLU A 154 -11.49 -8.82 -1.06
CA GLU A 154 -12.58 -9.74 -1.42
C GLU A 154 -12.72 -10.88 -0.41
N GLU A 155 -11.80 -11.01 0.54
CA GLU A 155 -11.87 -12.03 1.58
C GLU A 155 -13.04 -11.79 2.54
N ASP A 156 -13.68 -12.88 2.96
CA ASP A 156 -14.72 -12.84 3.98
C ASP A 156 -14.15 -12.25 5.28
N GLY A 157 -14.80 -11.20 5.78
CA GLY A 157 -14.40 -10.48 6.99
C GLY A 157 -13.46 -9.29 6.75
N VAL A 158 -13.04 -9.04 5.51
CA VAL A 158 -12.30 -7.82 5.14
C VAL A 158 -13.27 -6.77 4.63
N HIS A 159 -13.28 -5.59 5.26
CA HIS A 159 -14.20 -4.50 4.92
C HIS A 159 -13.45 -3.20 4.68
N LEU A 160 -13.55 -2.69 3.46
CA LEU A 160 -13.07 -1.36 3.11
C LEU A 160 -14.16 -0.32 3.42
N GLU A 161 -13.84 0.60 4.30
CA GLU A 161 -14.70 1.73 4.63
C GLU A 161 -14.10 3.02 4.05
N PRO A 162 -14.89 3.91 3.44
CA PRO A 162 -14.41 5.22 3.00
C PRO A 162 -13.69 5.96 4.14
N GLY A 163 -12.50 6.45 3.86
CA GLY A 163 -11.67 7.22 4.78
C GLY A 163 -11.52 8.67 4.31
N THR A 164 -10.85 9.46 5.13
CA THR A 164 -10.55 10.86 4.81
C THR A 164 -9.06 11.11 5.02
N LEU A 165 -8.41 11.71 4.02
CA LEU A 165 -7.08 12.29 4.12
C LEU A 165 -7.21 13.83 3.99
N LEU A 166 -6.17 14.51 3.49
CA LEU A 166 -6.28 15.93 3.16
C LEU A 166 -7.35 16.17 2.07
N PRO A 167 -8.08 17.30 2.08
CA PRO A 167 -9.16 17.57 1.14
C PRO A 167 -8.78 17.44 -0.35
N HIS A 168 -7.54 17.80 -0.70
CA HIS A 168 -7.04 17.71 -2.08
C HIS A 168 -6.61 16.28 -2.50
N LEU A 169 -6.67 15.30 -1.59
CA LEU A 169 -6.31 13.90 -1.83
C LEU A 169 -7.51 12.96 -1.87
N HIS A 170 -8.73 13.50 -1.95
CA HIS A 170 -9.96 12.71 -2.00
C HIS A 170 -9.99 11.70 -3.17
N ASN A 171 -9.31 12.00 -4.29
CA ASN A 171 -9.22 11.13 -5.46
C ASN A 171 -8.19 9.99 -5.32
N THR A 172 -7.52 9.87 -4.17
CA THR A 172 -6.58 8.76 -3.89
C THR A 172 -7.29 7.50 -3.38
N CYS A 173 -8.63 7.47 -3.32
CA CYS A 173 -9.42 6.40 -2.70
C CYS A 173 -8.95 6.11 -1.26
N PRO A 174 -9.00 7.12 -0.37
CA PRO A 174 -8.67 6.92 1.04
C PRO A 174 -9.67 5.96 1.70
N ALA A 175 -9.17 5.05 2.53
CA ALA A 175 -10.00 4.08 3.23
C ALA A 175 -9.45 3.75 4.61
N ARG A 176 -10.34 3.19 5.42
CA ARG A 176 -10.05 2.38 6.60
C ARG A 176 -10.34 0.94 6.26
N VAL A 177 -9.57 0.02 6.83
CA VAL A 177 -9.83 -1.42 6.70
C VAL A 177 -10.27 -1.93 8.06
N ARG A 178 -11.49 -2.45 8.14
CA ARG A 178 -11.94 -3.25 9.28
C ARG A 178 -11.77 -4.72 8.93
N VAL A 179 -11.09 -5.46 9.78
CA VAL A 179 -10.94 -6.91 9.64
C VAL A 179 -11.69 -7.56 10.79
N ASP A 180 -12.62 -8.44 10.47
CA ASP A 180 -13.54 -9.09 11.39
C ASP A 180 -13.54 -10.59 11.15
N GLN A 181 -12.76 -11.29 11.96
CA GLN A 181 -12.60 -12.74 11.90
C GLN A 181 -12.27 -13.28 10.49
N ALA A 182 -11.48 -12.52 9.72
CA ALA A 182 -11.01 -12.97 8.41
C ALA A 182 -10.11 -14.21 8.57
N PHE A 183 -10.30 -15.21 7.71
CA PHE A 183 -9.47 -16.41 7.75
C PHE A 183 -8.05 -16.07 7.30
N PHE A 184 -7.05 -16.47 8.07
CA PHE A 184 -5.65 -16.21 7.74
C PHE A 184 -4.91 -17.49 7.43
N ARG A 185 -4.36 -17.54 6.23
CA ARG A 185 -3.64 -18.68 5.69
C ARG A 185 -2.16 -18.46 5.87
N ALA A 186 -1.42 -19.52 6.21
CA ALA A 186 0.03 -19.40 6.42
C ALA A 186 0.80 -18.94 5.17
N ASP A 187 0.26 -19.20 3.97
CA ASP A 187 0.80 -18.77 2.68
C ASP A 187 0.53 -17.29 2.36
N GLU A 188 -0.23 -16.57 3.18
CA GLU A 188 -0.42 -15.10 3.10
C GLU A 188 0.63 -14.32 3.91
N TRP A 189 1.45 -15.01 4.71
CA TRP A 189 2.52 -14.41 5.49
C TRP A 189 3.71 -13.98 4.62
N LEU A 190 4.20 -12.77 4.82
CA LEU A 190 5.31 -12.21 4.04
C LEU A 190 6.66 -12.23 4.78
N GLY A 191 6.64 -12.12 6.10
CA GLY A 191 7.86 -11.88 6.85
C GLY A 191 7.60 -11.41 8.26
N ASP A 192 8.59 -11.58 9.12
CA ASP A 192 8.61 -10.99 10.45
C ASP A 192 8.86 -9.46 10.38
N SER A 193 9.04 -8.84 11.54
CA SER A 193 9.28 -7.40 11.65
C SER A 193 10.52 -6.89 10.91
N ARG A 194 11.51 -7.75 10.58
CA ARG A 194 12.70 -7.36 9.81
C ARG A 194 12.35 -7.00 8.37
N LEU A 195 11.23 -7.50 7.85
CA LEU A 195 10.79 -7.18 6.50
C LEU A 195 10.60 -5.67 6.32
N LEU A 196 10.08 -4.97 7.34
CA LEU A 196 9.95 -3.51 7.29
C LEU A 196 11.31 -2.82 7.11
N GLN A 197 12.37 -3.30 7.77
CA GLN A 197 13.72 -2.75 7.63
C GLN A 197 14.29 -3.02 6.24
N GLN A 198 14.02 -4.18 5.65
CA GLN A 198 14.48 -4.53 4.30
C GLN A 198 13.85 -3.61 3.23
N THR A 199 12.62 -3.13 3.46
CA THR A 199 11.94 -2.19 2.55
C THR A 199 12.41 -0.73 2.70
N GLU A 200 13.25 -0.42 3.69
CA GLU A 200 13.64 0.94 4.05
C GLU A 200 14.30 1.73 2.90
N PRO A 201 15.26 1.19 2.12
CA PRO A 201 15.91 1.97 1.06
C PRO A 201 14.93 2.52 0.03
N VAL A 202 13.98 1.70 -0.41
CA VAL A 202 12.93 2.09 -1.36
C VAL A 202 11.93 3.04 -0.72
N ARG A 203 11.52 2.80 0.52
CA ARG A 203 10.64 3.71 1.25
C ARG A 203 11.25 5.09 1.46
N LEU A 204 12.54 5.18 1.78
CA LEU A 204 13.25 6.46 1.92
C LEU A 204 13.29 7.20 0.58
N ALA A 205 13.55 6.50 -0.52
CA ALA A 205 13.52 7.10 -1.86
C ALA A 205 12.13 7.63 -2.25
N LEU A 206 11.07 6.87 -1.93
CA LEU A 206 9.68 7.30 -2.12
C LEU A 206 9.25 8.44 -1.16
N GLY A 207 10.03 8.68 -0.10
CA GLY A 207 9.73 9.67 0.93
C GLY A 207 8.72 9.19 1.98
N VAL A 208 8.68 9.90 3.11
CA VAL A 208 7.74 9.62 4.21
C VAL A 208 6.46 10.41 3.98
N LEU A 209 5.40 9.74 3.51
CA LEU A 209 4.10 10.39 3.33
C LEU A 209 3.46 10.85 4.65
N TYR A 210 3.59 10.10 5.74
CA TYR A 210 2.88 10.41 6.99
C TYR A 210 3.25 11.78 7.58
N GLN A 211 4.54 12.11 7.65
CA GLN A 211 4.96 13.43 8.15
C GLN A 211 4.55 14.55 7.19
N SER A 212 4.67 14.38 5.87
CA SER A 212 4.30 15.43 4.90
C SER A 212 2.79 15.62 4.75
N LEU A 213 1.99 14.58 4.97
CA LEU A 213 0.52 14.62 4.90
C LEU A 213 -0.12 15.16 6.18
N ILE A 214 0.60 15.16 7.31
CA ILE A 214 0.15 15.75 8.59
C ILE A 214 0.79 17.12 8.84
N ALA A 215 2.02 17.36 8.37
CA ALA A 215 2.74 18.62 8.59
C ALA A 215 2.29 19.78 7.69
N ALA A 216 1.22 19.62 6.91
CA ALA A 216 0.60 20.71 6.17
C ALA A 216 -0.78 21.08 6.74
N PRO A 217 -0.85 21.74 7.91
CA PRO A 217 -1.98 22.61 8.20
C PRO A 217 -1.81 23.87 7.34
N GLU A 218 -2.64 24.01 6.32
CA GLU A 218 -3.03 25.31 5.73
C GLU A 218 -1.92 26.37 5.55
N THR A 219 -0.79 26.02 4.93
CA THR A 219 0.21 27.02 4.53
C THR A 219 0.58 26.86 3.07
N LEU A 220 -0.41 27.14 2.22
CA LEU A 220 -0.24 27.59 0.84
C LEU A 220 -1.62 28.11 0.38
N LEU A 221 -1.97 29.29 0.91
CA LEU A 221 -2.90 30.24 0.30
C LEU A 221 -2.07 31.33 -0.39
#